data_AF-A0A3M1E5R5-F1
#
_entry.id   AF-A0A3M1E5R5-F1
#
_cell.length_a   1.000
_cell.length_b   1.000
_cell.length_c   1.000
_cell.angle_alpha   90.00
_cell.angle_beta   90.00
_cell.angle_gamma   90.00
#
_symmetry.space_group_name_H-M   'P 1'
#
loop_
_entity.id
_entity.type
_entity.pdbx_description
1 polymer ?
#
loop_
_entity_poly.entity_id
_entity_poly.type
_entity_poly.pdbx_seq_one_letter_code
_entity_poly.pdbx_strand_id
1 'polypeptide(L)' 'MIEAVRALSAEEKKTFILQALPDLGREAVADPAFLPQLLPIFLGLIRESGFDLSQLLQLANMLGGTAPAPGRE' A
#
# COMPACT_ATOMS: atom_id res chain seq x y z
N MET A 1 -15.34 2.77 13.87
CA MET A 1 -13.97 2.31 13.57
C MET A 1 -13.26 3.24 12.60
N ILE A 2 -13.83 3.54 11.42
CA ILE A 2 -13.25 4.49 10.45
C ILE A 2 -13.03 5.88 11.06
N GLU A 3 -13.98 6.38 11.85
CA GLU A 3 -13.85 7.69 12.53
C GLU A 3 -12.67 7.76 13.51
N ALA A 4 -12.32 6.66 14.17
CA ALA A 4 -11.16 6.61 15.05
C ALA A 4 -9.84 6.72 14.26
N VAL A 5 -9.77 6.08 13.08
CA VAL A 5 -8.61 6.19 12.17
C VAL A 5 -8.52 7.60 11.58
N ARG A 6 -9.65 8.24 11.27
CA ARG A 6 -9.68 9.63 10.79
C ARG A 6 -9.17 10.62 11.83
N ALA A 7 -9.45 10.37 13.10
CA ALA A 7 -9.04 11.20 14.23
C ALA A 7 -7.53 11.11 14.56
N LEU A 8 -6.81 10.10 14.05
CA LEU A 8 -5.37 9.98 14.24
C LEU A 8 -4.61 11.21 13.71
N SER A 9 -3.54 11.58 14.40
CA SER A 9 -2.58 12.57 13.91
C SER A 9 -1.91 12.09 12.62
N ALA A 10 -1.22 13.01 11.93
CA ALA A 10 -0.52 12.67 10.70
C ALA A 10 0.56 11.60 10.92
N GLU A 11 1.26 11.64 12.06
CA GLU A 11 2.32 10.68 12.36
C GLU A 11 1.74 9.29 12.69
N GLU A 12 0.68 9.25 13.49
CA GLU A 12 -0.03 7.99 13.78
C GLU A 12 -0.63 7.37 12.51
N LYS A 13 -1.11 8.19 11.56
CA LYS A 13 -1.57 7.70 10.26
C LYS A 13 -0.46 7.04 9.46
N LYS A 14 0.77 7.58 9.47
CA LYS A 14 1.92 6.94 8.82
C LYS A 14 2.27 5.63 9.50
N THR A 15 2.35 5.61 10.83
CA THR A 15 2.62 4.37 11.59
C THR A 15 1.57 3.31 11.29
N PHE A 16 0.29 3.69 11.25
CA PHE A 16 -0.80 2.80 10.86
C PHE A 16 -0.62 2.24 9.44
N ILE A 17 -0.32 3.09 8.45
CA ILE A 17 -0.11 2.66 7.06
C ILE A 17 1.11 1.73 6.93
N LEU A 18 2.20 1.99 7.64
CA LEU A 18 3.44 1.21 7.53
C LEU A 18 3.39 -0.11 8.29
N GLN A 19 2.68 -0.16 9.42
CA GLN A 19 2.74 -1.31 10.34
C GLN A 19 1.44 -2.11 10.38
N ALA A 20 0.27 -1.45 10.40
CA ALA A 20 -1.01 -2.13 10.57
C ALA A 20 -1.69 -2.46 9.24
N LEU A 21 -1.63 -1.54 8.26
CA LEU A 21 -2.29 -1.72 6.98
C LEU A 21 -1.80 -2.95 6.19
N PRO A 22 -0.51 -3.33 6.18
CA PRO A 22 -0.06 -4.54 5.48
C PRO A 22 -0.66 -5.82 6.05
N ASP A 23 -0.79 -5.91 7.38
CA ASP A 23 -1.40 -7.06 8.06
C ASP A 23 -2.90 -7.14 7.73
N LEU A 24 -3.62 -6.03 7.88
CA LEU A 24 -5.05 -5.94 7.54
C LEU A 24 -5.30 -6.19 6.04
N GLY A 25 -4.38 -5.70 5.21
CA GLY A 25 -4.41 -5.86 3.77
C GLY A 25 -4.27 -7.33 3.35
N ARG A 26 -3.43 -8.13 4.02
CA ARG A 26 -3.23 -9.56 3.68
C ARG A 26 -4.52 -10.38 3.73
N GLU A 27 -5.36 -10.14 4.73
CA GLU A 27 -6.65 -10.83 4.84
C GLU A 27 -7.62 -10.36 3.77
N ALA A 28 -7.65 -9.05 3.49
CA ALA A 28 -8.57 -8.48 2.52
C ALA A 28 -8.20 -8.83 1.06
N VAL A 29 -6.91 -8.86 0.71
CA VAL A 29 -6.47 -9.24 -0.64
C VAL A 29 -6.62 -10.73 -0.94
N ALA A 30 -6.85 -11.56 0.09
CA ALA A 30 -7.21 -12.95 -0.10
C ALA A 30 -8.63 -13.12 -0.69
N ASP A 31 -9.47 -12.08 -0.63
CA ASP A 31 -10.77 -12.04 -1.31
C ASP A 31 -10.60 -11.64 -2.79
N PRO A 32 -10.86 -12.54 -3.76
CA PRO A 32 -10.73 -12.25 -5.18
C PRO A 32 -11.66 -11.13 -5.68
N ALA A 33 -12.78 -10.89 -5.00
CA ALA A 33 -13.72 -9.83 -5.35
C ALA A 33 -13.27 -8.45 -4.84
N PHE A 34 -12.37 -8.42 -3.87
CA PHE A 34 -11.87 -7.18 -3.26
C PHE A 34 -10.75 -6.54 -4.07
N LEU A 35 -9.86 -7.34 -4.66
CA LEU A 35 -8.72 -6.85 -5.45
C LEU A 35 -9.11 -5.82 -6.56
N PRO A 36 -10.15 -6.07 -7.38
CA PRO A 36 -10.59 -5.09 -8.38
C PRO A 36 -11.09 -3.77 -7.78
N GLN A 37 -11.61 -3.79 -6.56
CA GLN A 37 -12.10 -2.59 -5.86
C GLN A 37 -10.96 -1.78 -5.24
N LEU A 38 -9.88 -2.45 -4.84
CA LEU A 38 -8.73 -1.84 -4.19
C LEU A 38 -7.80 -1.14 -5.18
N LEU A 39 -7.68 -1.67 -6.40
CA LEU A 39 -6.84 -1.11 -7.46
C LEU A 39 -7.06 0.39 -7.73
N PRO A 40 -8.30 0.88 -7.98
CA PRO A 40 -8.51 2.31 -8.25
C PRO A 40 -8.16 3.21 -7.06
N ILE A 41 -8.27 2.72 -5.82
CA ILE A 41 -7.89 3.48 -4.63
C ILE A 41 -6.38 3.70 -4.59
N PHE A 42 -5.56 2.66 -4.82
CA PHE A 42 -4.11 2.80 -4.86
C PHE A 42 -3.64 3.70 -6.00
N LEU A 43 -4.23 3.57 -7.19
CA LEU A 43 -3.91 4.44 -8.32
C LEU A 43 -4.25 5.91 -8.02
N GLY A 44 -5.33 6.17 -7.29
CA GLY A 44 -5.68 7.50 -6.78
C GLY A 44 -4.59 8.08 -5.87
N LEU A 45 -4.15 7.30 -4.87
CA LEU A 45 -3.10 7.73 -3.93
C LEU A 45 -1.76 8.02 -4.63
N ILE A 46 -1.38 7.18 -5.59
CA ILE A 46 -0.17 7.38 -6.41
C ILE A 46 -0.27 8.69 -7.18
N ARG A 47 -1.40 8.92 -7.86
CA ARG A 47 -1.63 10.15 -8.61
C ARG A 47 -1.59 11.40 -7.72
N GLU A 48 -2.16 11.34 -6.52
CA GLU A 48 -2.14 12.44 -5.55
C GLU A 48 -0.73 12.74 -5.02
N SER A 49 0.15 11.73 -4.95
CA SER A 49 1.54 11.92 -4.56
C SER A 49 2.40 12.63 -5.61
N GLY A 50 1.89 12.80 -6.84
CA GLY A 50 2.61 13.42 -7.95
C GLY A 50 3.57 12.48 -8.68
N PHE A 51 3.66 11.21 -8.26
CA PHE A 51 4.42 10.18 -8.96
C PHE A 51 3.55 9.46 -9.99
N ASP A 52 4.13 9.13 -11.15
CA ASP A 52 3.51 8.22 -12.11
C ASP A 52 3.76 6.75 -11.71
N LEU A 53 2.82 5.86 -12.03
CA LEU A 53 2.95 4.44 -11.74
C LEU A 53 4.21 3.83 -12.38
N SER A 54 4.56 4.24 -13.60
CA SER A 54 5.78 3.76 -14.26
C SER A 54 7.05 4.22 -13.53
N GLN A 55 7.05 5.41 -12.95
CA GLN A 55 8.17 5.91 -12.13
C GLN A 55 8.28 5.13 -10.82
N LEU A 56 7.15 4.80 -10.19
CA LEU A 56 7.16 3.95 -9.00
C LEU A 56 7.65 2.53 -9.29
N LEU A 57 7.25 1.94 -10.43
CA LEU A 57 7.75 0.63 -10.85
C LEU A 57 9.24 0.66 -11.17
N GLN A 58 9.74 1.72 -11.81
CA GLN A 58 11.18 1.92 -12.02
C GLN A 58 11.93 2.04 -10.69
N LEU A 59 11.41 2.85 -9.75
CA LEU A 59 11.98 2.99 -8.42
C LEU A 59 11.99 1.65 -7.67
N ALA A 60 10.90 0.89 -7.73
CA ALA A 60 10.81 -0.44 -7.14
C ALA A 60 11.78 -1.43 -7.78
N ASN A 61 12.05 -1.35 -9.09
CA ASN A 61 13.06 -2.18 -9.74
C ASN A 61 14.48 -1.78 -9.34
N MET A 62 14.73 -0.49 -9.15
CA MET A 62 16.02 0.03 -8.68
C MET A 62 16.29 -0.35 -7.21
N LEU A 63 15.27 -0.29 -6.35
CA LEU A 63 15.35 -0.73 -4.94
C LEU A 63 15.23 -2.26 -4.80
N GLY A 64 14.54 -2.93 -5.71
CA GLY A 64 14.38 -4.38 -5.77
C GLY A 64 15.66 -5.13 -6.15
N GLY A 65 16.67 -4.40 -6.64
CA GLY A 65 18.06 -4.88 -6.68
C GLY A 65 18.70 -5.07 -5.30
N THR A 66 18.05 -4.61 -4.21
CA THR A 66 18.50 -4.76 -2.82
C THR A 66 17.43 -5.26 -1.84
N ALA A 67 16.21 -5.57 -2.29
CA ALA A 67 15.15 -6.17 -1.46
C ALA A 67 15.10 -7.71 -1.64
N PRO A 68 15.02 -8.50 -0.56
CA PRO A 68 14.85 -9.95 -0.70
C PRO A 68 13.48 -10.23 -1.32
N ALA A 69 13.47 -11.06 -2.37
CA ALA A 69 12.25 -11.49 -3.03
C ALA A 69 11.29 -12.15 -2.01
N PRO A 70 9.98 -11.82 -2.02
CA PRO A 70 9.03 -12.55 -1.20
C PRO A 70 8.79 -13.93 -1.85
N GLY A 71 9.20 -14.98 -1.15
CA GLY A 71 8.75 -16.35 -1.41
C GLY A 71 9.43 -17.08 -2.57
N ARG A 72 10.57 -17.70 -2.29
CA ARG A 72 10.97 -18.97 -2.92
C ARG A 72 11.46 -19.91 -1.81
N GLU A 73 10.54 -20.74 -1.33
CA GLU A 73 10.83 -22.01 -0.66
C GLU A 73 9.99 -23.10 -1.35
#